data_AF-A0A969GTR8-F1
#
_entry.id   AF-A0A969GTR8-F1
#
_cell.length_a   1.000
_cell.length_b   1.000
_cell.length_c   1.000
_cell.angle_alpha   90.00
_cell.angle_beta   90.00
_cell.angle_gamma   90.00
#
_symmetry.space_group_name_H-M   'P 1'
#
loop_
_entity.id
_entity.type
_entity.pdbx_description
1 polymer ?
#
loop_
_entity_poly.entity_id
_entity_poly.type
_entity_poly.pdbx_seq_one_letter_code
_entity_poly.pdbx_strand_id
1 'polypeptide(L)'
;MVAGVFAFSMDLVHPFSSSKDTANFIKAQQLEDLLIAGSDDVIVSPIAALLDKEIFYLELNQFGSFIPPESRQPVQFQDLFERTYQLLEQQDRNILLILNYELTARDADVEATELAVFDRNFLPEEKYYLYLLEKKR
;
A
#
# COMPACT_ATOMS: atom_id res chain seq x y z
N MET A 1 14.89 3.11 -18.57
CA MET A 1 15.07 4.16 -17.54
C MET A 1 15.34 3.43 -16.24
N VAL A 2 16.33 3.87 -15.48
CA VAL A 2 16.75 3.20 -14.23
C VAL A 2 15.82 3.72 -13.13
N ALA A 3 14.76 2.99 -12.81
CA ALA A 3 13.98 3.26 -11.60
C ALA A 3 14.81 2.74 -10.43
N GLY A 4 15.50 3.67 -9.77
CA GLY A 4 16.35 3.37 -8.63
C GLY A 4 15.48 3.05 -7.42
N VAL A 5 15.72 1.88 -6.83
CA VAL A 5 15.20 1.52 -5.51
C VAL A 5 15.81 2.51 -4.51
N PHE A 6 15.04 3.50 -4.07
CA PHE A 6 15.41 4.31 -2.92
C PHE A 6 14.97 3.57 -1.66
N ALA A 7 15.87 2.73 -1.13
CA ALA A 7 15.73 2.23 0.23
C ALA A 7 15.79 3.43 1.18
N PHE A 8 14.63 3.90 1.65
CA PHE A 8 14.52 5.07 2.51
C PHE A 8 14.93 4.72 3.95
N SER A 9 16.24 4.52 4.15
CA SER A 9 16.87 4.44 5.47
C SER A 9 17.13 5.85 6.02
N MET A 10 16.09 6.68 6.08
CA MET A 10 16.15 7.98 6.76
C MET A 10 16.39 7.78 8.26
N ASP A 11 17.59 8.10 8.73
CA ASP A 11 17.97 8.20 10.15
C ASP A 11 16.87 8.95 10.94
N LEU A 12 16.02 8.20 11.63
CA LEU A 12 15.03 8.72 12.56
C LEU A 12 15.32 8.05 13.89
N VAL A 13 16.00 8.82 14.74
CA VAL A 13 16.53 8.47 16.07
C VAL A 13 15.39 8.29 17.10
N HIS A 14 14.31 7.59 16.72
CA HIS A 14 13.25 7.17 17.62
C HIS A 14 12.48 5.96 17.06
N PRO A 15 12.29 4.89 17.83
CA PRO A 15 11.54 3.71 17.40
C PRO A 15 10.03 4.02 17.38
N PHE A 16 9.51 4.53 16.27
CA PHE A 16 8.06 4.69 16.08
C PHE A 16 7.66 4.15 14.71
N SER A 17 7.17 2.91 14.72
CA SER A 17 6.45 2.12 13.70
C SER A 17 6.71 2.41 12.21
N SER A 18 6.95 1.35 11.43
CA SER A 18 7.04 1.40 9.96
C SER A 18 5.82 2.09 9.31
N SER A 19 4.63 2.03 9.91
CA SER A 19 3.42 2.74 9.44
C SER A 19 3.56 4.26 9.49
N LYS A 20 4.29 4.80 10.48
CA LYS A 20 4.54 6.25 10.59
C LYS A 20 5.51 6.74 9.53
N ASP A 21 6.58 5.98 9.28
CA ASP A 21 7.53 6.27 8.20
C ASP A 21 6.83 6.22 6.84
N THR A 22 5.96 5.22 6.64
CA THR A 22 5.14 5.09 5.43
C THR A 22 4.21 6.30 5.25
N ALA A 23 3.43 6.66 6.29
CA ALA A 23 2.52 7.80 6.21
C ALA A 23 3.26 9.12 5.98
N ASN A 24 4.41 9.33 6.62
CA ASN A 24 5.23 10.52 6.40
C ASN A 24 5.77 10.59 4.97
N PHE A 25 6.19 9.45 4.40
CA PHE A 25 6.63 9.38 3.01
C PHE A 25 5.50 9.76 2.04
N ILE A 26 4.29 9.23 2.26
CA ILE A 26 3.10 9.56 1.46
C ILE A 26 2.84 11.08 1.47
N LYS A 27 2.88 11.70 2.65
CA LYS A 27 2.70 13.16 2.79
C LYS A 27 3.82 13.95 2.13
N ALA A 28 5.08 13.55 2.36
CA ALA A 28 6.25 14.23 1.82
C ALA A 28 6.31 14.19 0.29
N GLN A 29 5.82 13.11 -0.31
CA GLN A 29 5.74 12.93 -1.77
C GLN A 29 4.41 13.44 -2.37
N GLN A 30 3.51 14.03 -1.55
CA GLN A 30 2.19 14.51 -1.99
C GLN A 30 1.34 13.42 -2.65
N LEU A 31 1.48 12.18 -2.18
CA LEU A 31 0.75 11.01 -2.70
C LEU A 31 -0.61 10.82 -2.01
N GLU A 32 -0.92 11.65 -1.01
CA GLU A 32 -2.15 11.59 -0.21
C GLU A 32 -3.44 11.86 -1.01
N ASP A 33 -3.34 12.54 -2.15
CA ASP A 33 -4.46 12.80 -3.05
C ASP A 33 -4.83 11.57 -3.91
N LEU A 34 -3.93 10.59 -4.01
CA LEU A 34 -4.19 9.36 -4.76
C LEU A 34 -5.22 8.48 -4.05
N LEU A 35 -5.80 7.56 -4.82
CA LEU A 35 -6.54 6.45 -4.25
C LEU A 35 -5.56 5.50 -3.59
N ILE A 36 -5.66 5.35 -2.28
CA ILE A 36 -4.81 4.43 -1.52
C ILE A 36 -5.58 3.12 -1.35
N ALA A 37 -4.95 2.02 -1.69
CA ALA A 37 -5.44 0.67 -1.47
C ALA A 37 -4.39 -0.14 -0.73
N GLY A 38 -4.81 -1.07 0.12
CA GLY A 38 -3.87 -1.96 0.79
C GLY A 38 -4.45 -3.31 1.15
N SER A 39 -3.53 -4.25 1.33
CA SER A 39 -3.82 -5.56 1.90
C SER A 39 -3.43 -5.57 3.37
N ASP A 40 -4.24 -6.24 4.17
CA ASP A 40 -4.11 -6.44 5.61
C ASP A 40 -4.38 -5.18 6.45
N ASP A 41 -5.41 -5.28 7.27
CA ASP A 41 -5.87 -4.25 8.19
C ASP A 41 -4.81 -3.85 9.23
N VAL A 42 -3.94 -4.78 9.62
CA VAL A 42 -2.86 -4.50 10.60
C VAL A 42 -1.88 -3.43 10.08
N ILE A 43 -1.76 -3.31 8.77
CA ILE A 43 -0.80 -2.44 8.07
C ILE A 43 -1.49 -1.16 7.62
N VAL A 44 -2.74 -1.30 7.15
CA VAL A 44 -3.48 -0.21 6.52
C VAL A 44 -4.14 0.71 7.55
N SER A 45 -4.70 0.17 8.64
CA SER A 45 -5.43 0.98 9.62
C SER A 45 -4.57 2.02 10.35
N PRO A 46 -3.32 1.73 10.77
CA PRO A 46 -2.44 2.77 11.31
C PRO A 46 -2.13 3.87 10.29
N ILE A 47 -1.97 3.53 9.00
CA ILE A 47 -1.72 4.51 7.94
C ILE A 47 -2.96 5.36 7.69
N ALA A 48 -4.16 4.76 7.60
CA ALA A 48 -5.42 5.47 7.44
C ALA A 48 -5.64 6.49 8.56
N ALA A 49 -5.39 6.10 9.81
CA ALA A 49 -5.48 6.98 10.97
C ALA A 49 -4.45 8.12 10.93
N LEU A 50 -3.22 7.87 10.48
CA LEU A 50 -2.16 8.89 10.38
C LEU A 50 -2.37 9.87 9.22
N LEU A 51 -3.00 9.40 8.14
CA LEU A 51 -3.37 10.22 6.98
C LEU A 51 -4.70 10.96 7.17
N ASP A 52 -5.48 10.60 8.20
CA ASP A 52 -6.85 11.08 8.42
C ASP A 52 -7.74 10.89 7.17
N LYS A 53 -7.62 9.71 6.53
CA LYS A 53 -8.27 9.37 5.26
C LYS A 53 -8.69 7.91 5.23
N GLU A 54 -9.80 7.63 4.56
CA GLU A 54 -10.22 6.26 4.27
C GLU A 54 -9.31 5.60 3.22
N ILE A 55 -8.92 4.36 3.47
CA ILE A 55 -8.14 3.52 2.55
C ILE A 55 -9.03 2.40 2.05
N PHE A 56 -8.83 1.98 0.80
CA PHE A 56 -9.53 0.85 0.23
C PHE A 56 -8.90 -0.47 0.68
N TYR A 57 -9.64 -1.28 1.43
CA TYR A 57 -9.19 -2.59 1.89
C TYR A 57 -9.51 -3.64 0.84
N LEU A 58 -8.47 -4.25 0.28
CA LEU A 58 -8.61 -5.19 -0.82
C LEU A 58 -9.35 -6.47 -0.41
N GLU A 59 -9.18 -6.93 0.83
CA GLU A 59 -9.84 -8.14 1.34
C GLU A 59 -11.36 -7.96 1.41
N LEU A 60 -11.81 -6.75 1.71
CA LEU A 60 -13.21 -6.44 1.97
C LEU A 60 -13.88 -5.67 0.84
N ASN A 61 -13.09 -5.25 -0.16
CA ASN A 61 -13.56 -4.51 -1.31
C ASN A 61 -14.36 -3.26 -0.91
N GLN A 62 -13.89 -2.56 0.13
CA GLN A 62 -14.56 -1.39 0.71
C GLN A 62 -13.55 -0.38 1.27
N PHE A 63 -13.97 0.88 1.36
CA PHE A 63 -13.25 1.93 2.06
C PHE A 63 -13.46 1.84 3.57
N GLY A 64 -12.44 2.20 4.34
CA GLY A 64 -12.57 2.40 5.77
C GLY A 64 -11.35 3.07 6.38
N SER A 65 -11.42 3.39 7.66
CA SER A 65 -10.27 3.82 8.47
C SER A 65 -9.88 2.81 9.55
N PHE A 66 -10.79 1.90 9.87
CA PHE A 66 -10.63 0.84 10.84
C PHE A 66 -11.60 -0.30 10.52
N ILE A 67 -11.13 -1.54 10.55
CA ILE A 67 -11.95 -2.69 10.20
C ILE A 67 -11.93 -3.71 11.35
N PRO A 68 -13.11 -4.21 11.79
CA PRO A 68 -13.17 -5.24 12.82
C PRO A 68 -12.46 -6.53 12.37
N PRO A 69 -11.63 -7.17 13.22
CA PRO A 69 -10.94 -8.40 12.87
C PRO A 69 -11.87 -9.56 12.46
N GLU A 70 -13.09 -9.56 12.99
CA GLU A 70 -14.14 -10.53 12.69
C GLU A 70 -14.74 -10.42 11.28
N SER A 71 -14.57 -9.27 10.61
CA SER A 71 -15.01 -9.07 9.23
C SER A 71 -14.04 -9.66 8.20
N ARG A 72 -12.86 -10.13 8.65
CA ARG A 72 -11.79 -10.62 7.78
C ARG A 72 -12.19 -11.91 7.07
N GLN A 73 -12.09 -11.91 5.76
CA GLN A 73 -12.12 -13.14 4.98
C GLN A 73 -10.71 -13.43 4.48
N PRO A 74 -10.24 -14.69 4.56
CA PRO A 74 -9.00 -15.08 3.91
C PRO A 74 -9.22 -14.97 2.40
N VAL A 75 -8.70 -13.91 1.80
CA VAL A 75 -8.71 -13.70 0.35
C VAL A 75 -7.38 -14.19 -0.20
N GLN A 76 -7.42 -14.98 -1.27
CA GLN A 76 -6.18 -15.43 -1.90
C GLN A 76 -5.47 -14.24 -2.55
N PHE A 77 -4.15 -14.24 -2.50
CA PHE A 77 -3.30 -13.20 -3.10
C PHE A 77 -3.68 -12.89 -4.55
N GLN A 78 -4.01 -13.92 -5.33
CA GLN A 78 -4.40 -13.78 -6.74
C GLN A 78 -5.70 -12.96 -6.90
N ASP A 79 -6.65 -13.15 -5.98
CA ASP A 79 -7.93 -12.44 -5.98
C ASP A 79 -7.76 -10.96 -5.60
N LEU A 80 -6.77 -10.63 -4.75
CA LEU A 80 -6.46 -9.23 -4.39
C LEU A 80 -5.93 -8.44 -5.59
N PHE A 81 -5.15 -9.11 -6.45
CA PHE A 81 -4.56 -8.49 -7.63
C PHE A 81 -5.64 -8.14 -8.67
N GLU A 82 -6.53 -9.09 -8.97
CA GLU A 82 -7.70 -8.87 -9.83
C GLU A 82 -8.57 -7.71 -9.33
N ARG A 83 -8.83 -7.65 -8.02
CA ARG A 83 -9.58 -6.55 -7.40
C ARG A 83 -8.89 -5.20 -7.57
N THR A 84 -7.57 -5.17 -7.45
CA THR A 84 -6.80 -3.94 -7.62
C THR A 84 -6.89 -3.45 -9.07
N TYR A 85 -6.92 -4.36 -10.05
CA TYR A 85 -7.13 -4.00 -11.45
C TYR A 85 -8.52 -3.53 -11.77
N GLN A 86 -9.53 -4.21 -11.25
CA GLN A 86 -10.90 -3.74 -11.37
C GLN A 86 -11.03 -2.32 -10.79
N LEU A 87 -10.37 -2.03 -9.67
CA LEU A 87 -10.34 -0.70 -9.08
C LEU A 87 -9.64 0.33 -9.97
N LEU A 88 -8.50 -0.04 -10.58
CA LEU A 88 -7.75 0.82 -11.51
C LEU A 88 -8.60 1.15 -12.76
N GLU A 89 -9.29 0.16 -13.32
CA GLU A 89 -10.16 0.33 -14.48
C GLU A 89 -11.40 1.17 -14.16
N GLN A 90 -12.02 0.96 -13.00
CA GLN A 90 -13.24 1.67 -12.60
C GLN A 90 -13.00 3.14 -12.28
N GLN A 91 -11.84 3.47 -11.72
CA GLN A 91 -11.55 4.81 -11.20
C GLN A 91 -10.79 5.69 -12.20
N ASP A 92 -10.21 5.11 -13.27
CA ASP A 92 -9.37 5.80 -14.27
C ASP A 92 -8.32 6.72 -13.62
N ARG A 93 -7.77 6.27 -12.50
CA ARG A 93 -6.84 7.01 -11.64
C ARG A 93 -5.74 6.08 -11.17
N ASN A 94 -4.56 6.66 -10.95
CA ASN A 94 -3.43 5.95 -10.36
C ASN A 94 -3.76 5.52 -8.92
N ILE A 95 -3.34 4.32 -8.57
CA ILE A 95 -3.56 3.75 -7.23
C ILE A 95 -2.22 3.63 -6.51
N LEU A 96 -2.18 4.14 -5.28
CA LEU A 96 -1.10 3.86 -4.36
C LEU A 96 -1.42 2.56 -3.61
N LEU A 97 -0.69 1.50 -3.93
CA LEU A 97 -0.87 0.18 -3.33
C LEU A 97 0.14 -0.03 -2.18
N ILE A 98 -0.35 -0.49 -1.03
CA ILE A 98 0.44 -0.79 0.17
C ILE A 98 0.29 -2.26 0.55
N LEU A 99 1.40 -2.99 0.64
CA LEU A 99 1.43 -4.44 0.92
C LEU A 99 2.44 -4.79 2.04
N ASN A 100 2.26 -5.91 2.76
CA ASN A 100 3.33 -6.51 3.59
C ASN A 100 4.32 -7.40 2.84
N TYR A 101 4.03 -7.69 1.59
CA TYR A 101 4.77 -8.66 0.81
C TYR A 101 5.17 -8.06 -0.54
N GLU A 102 6.19 -8.65 -1.14
CA GLU A 102 6.64 -8.25 -2.47
C GLU A 102 5.57 -8.59 -3.52
N LEU A 103 5.31 -7.64 -4.41
CA LEU A 103 4.38 -7.85 -5.51
C LEU A 103 5.04 -8.73 -6.58
N THR A 104 4.67 -10.01 -6.61
CA THR A 104 5.20 -10.97 -7.60
C THR A 104 4.35 -11.07 -8.86
N ALA A 105 3.07 -10.72 -8.77
CA ALA A 105 2.15 -10.78 -9.88
C ALA A 105 2.43 -9.65 -10.89
N ARG A 106 2.30 -9.96 -12.18
CA ARG A 106 2.51 -9.01 -13.28
C ARG A 106 1.33 -9.08 -14.23
N ASP A 107 0.91 -7.92 -14.72
CA ASP A 107 -0.12 -7.80 -15.75
C ASP A 107 0.42 -7.07 -16.97
N ALA A 108 -0.15 -7.41 -18.13
CA ALA A 108 0.27 -6.84 -19.40
C ALA A 108 -0.14 -5.37 -19.51
N ASP A 109 -1.29 -5.00 -18.96
CA ASP A 109 -1.98 -3.71 -19.13
C ASP A 109 -1.75 -2.74 -17.98
N VAL A 110 -1.10 -3.19 -16.89
CA VAL A 110 -0.74 -2.34 -15.75
C VAL A 110 0.76 -2.31 -15.52
N GLU A 111 1.25 -1.12 -15.19
CA GLU A 111 2.60 -0.86 -14.72
C GLU A 111 2.56 -0.66 -13.20
N ALA A 112 3.34 -1.48 -12.49
CA ALA A 112 3.51 -1.38 -11.04
C ALA A 112 4.93 -0.88 -10.76
N THR A 113 5.04 0.39 -10.38
CA THR A 113 6.31 1.04 -10.05
C THR A 113 6.53 0.96 -8.54
N GLU A 114 7.59 0.28 -8.11
CA GLU A 114 8.00 0.29 -6.70
C GLU A 114 8.50 1.69 -6.31
N LEU A 115 7.86 2.30 -5.32
CA LEU A 115 8.21 3.62 -4.82
C LEU A 115 9.18 3.52 -3.63
N ALA A 116 8.87 2.64 -2.68
CA ALA A 116 9.63 2.50 -1.45
C ALA A 116 9.35 1.15 -0.76
N VAL A 117 10.32 0.71 0.04
CA VAL A 117 10.19 -0.44 0.94
C VAL A 117 10.61 0.01 2.34
N PHE A 118 9.77 -0.26 3.34
CA PHE A 118 10.04 0.01 4.75
C PHE A 118 10.16 -1.30 5.52
N ASP A 119 11.37 -1.65 5.92
CA ASP A 119 11.73 -2.93 6.55
C ASP A 119 12.58 -2.67 7.81
N ARG A 120 12.03 -1.91 8.76
CA ARG A 120 12.78 -1.41 9.93
C ARG A 120 12.62 -2.25 11.19
N ASN A 121 11.70 -3.21 11.20
CA ASN A 121 11.39 -3.99 12.39
C ASN A 121 11.92 -5.41 12.30
N PHE A 122 12.48 -5.89 13.41
CA PHE A 122 12.87 -7.29 13.60
C PHE A 122 11.67 -8.26 13.57
N LEU A 123 10.44 -7.71 13.58
CA LEU A 123 9.20 -8.46 13.44
C LEU A 123 8.81 -8.50 11.95
N PRO A 124 8.71 -9.68 11.33
CA PRO A 124 8.42 -9.83 9.90
C PRO A 124 7.04 -9.28 9.48
N GLU A 125 6.17 -8.98 10.44
CA GLU A 125 4.81 -8.45 10.21
C GLU A 125 4.78 -6.94 9.93
N GLU A 126 5.90 -6.21 10.09
CA GLU A 126 5.98 -4.75 9.91
C GLU A 126 6.87 -4.33 8.73
N LYS A 127 6.91 -5.17 7.69
CA LYS A 127 7.46 -4.80 6.39
C LYS A 127 6.38 -4.18 5.52
N TYR A 128 6.68 -3.08 4.85
CA TYR A 128 5.74 -2.36 3.98
C TYR A 128 6.37 -2.18 2.61
N TYR A 129 5.64 -2.53 1.57
CA TYR A 129 6.00 -2.30 0.18
C TYR A 129 5.00 -1.32 -0.43
N LEU A 130 5.50 -0.23 -1.00
CA LEU A 130 4.70 0.80 -1.64
C LEU A 130 4.89 0.76 -3.15
N TYR A 131 3.78 0.62 -3.87
CA TYR A 131 3.74 0.58 -5.32
C TYR A 131 2.80 1.65 -5.86
N LEU A 132 3.20 2.30 -6.96
CA LEU A 132 2.30 3.11 -7.78
C LEU A 132 1.81 2.24 -8.93
N LEU A 133 0.50 2.08 -9.03
CA LEU A 133 -0.14 1.38 -10.13
C LEU A 133 -0.69 2.36 -11.15
N GLU A 134 -0.31 2.15 -12.40
CA GLU A 134 -0.68 2.98 -13.54
C GLU A 134 -1.09 2.11 -14.73
N LYS A 135 -2.11 2.54 -15.48
CA LYS A 135 -2.49 1.84 -16.70
C LYS A 135 -1.44 2.10 -17.79
N LYS A 136 -0.93 1.04 -18.41
CA LYS A 136 -0.06 1.17 -19.59
C LYS A 136 -0.88 1.74 -20.74
N ARG A 137 -0.42 2.88 -21.26
CA ARG A 137 -1.02 3.54 -22.44
C ARG A 137 -0.52 2.92 -23.74
#